data_AF-A0A7X0QRM3-F1
#
_entry.id   AF-A0A7X0QRM3-F1
#
_cell.length_a   1.000
_cell.length_b   1.000
_cell.length_c   1.000
_cell.angle_alpha   90.00
_cell.angle_beta   90.00
_cell.angle_gamma   90.00
#
_symmetry.space_group_name_H-M   'P 1'
#
loop_
_entity.id
_entity.type
_entity.pdbx_description
1 polymer ?
#
loop_
_entity_poly.entity_id
_entity_poly.type
_entity_poly.pdbx_seq_one_letter_code
_entity_poly.pdbx_strand_id
1 'polypeptide(L)'
;MPEAATDTIVAVATASGAGGIGIVRLSGPAATAIAATVCGRTLRPRHAHHARFHDAAGEVLDDGIALLFPGPASYTGEDVAELQAHGNPALLQALVARCCALGARMARPGEFTERAFLNGRLDLAQAEAVADLINAGDMLAARGARRALDGAFSRRVEALADALVTIRVHAEAAIDFADEPLDTLGGDLLAARLAGARAALAALLAATERGRRLRDGLHAVIVGPPNAGKSSLLNALAGSERAIVTDVAGTTRDLLRESLRVDGAELILVDTAGLREGGDAIEREGMRRARDELARAGLAVVVLDARDPDAGRAALDAALAGVPEILWLHNKADLLPADAPPPAAGVLRVSARSGAGLEALHARLRTAVLGEPAAGEGEFTARARHVEALGRAAGHLEAAADALAGEALDLAAEALRVAHGALGEVTGQVGADELLGHIFSRFCIGK
;
A
#
# COMPACT_ATOMS: atom_id res chain seq x y z
N MET A 1 26.33 18.60 9.49
CA MET A 1 26.25 19.20 8.14
C MET A 1 25.81 20.63 8.30
N PRO A 2 26.34 21.61 7.53
CA PRO A 2 25.87 22.98 7.65
C PRO A 2 24.39 23.02 7.28
N GLU A 3 23.59 23.61 8.14
CA GLU A 3 22.14 23.79 8.03
C GLU A 3 21.87 24.62 6.78
N ALA A 4 21.70 23.97 5.62
CA ALA A 4 21.26 24.65 4.42
C ALA A 4 19.92 25.29 4.75
N ALA A 5 19.86 26.63 4.77
CA ALA A 5 18.64 27.35 5.10
C ALA A 5 17.49 26.82 4.24
N THR A 6 16.56 26.09 4.86
CA THR A 6 15.46 25.46 4.16
C THR A 6 14.58 26.55 3.57
N ASP A 7 14.32 26.46 2.27
CA ASP A 7 13.37 27.36 1.62
C ASP A 7 11.94 27.10 2.13
N THR A 8 11.05 28.07 1.96
CA THR A 8 9.63 27.87 2.27
C THR A 8 8.89 27.38 1.04
N ILE A 9 8.16 26.29 1.16
CA ILE A 9 7.37 25.71 0.07
C ILE A 9 5.88 26.02 0.21
N VAL A 10 5.17 26.06 -0.91
CA VAL A 10 3.72 26.25 -1.00
C VAL A 10 3.09 25.32 -2.03
N ALA A 11 1.90 24.81 -1.76
CA ALA A 11 1.06 24.10 -2.73
C ALA A 11 -0.41 24.05 -2.30
N VAL A 12 -1.29 23.71 -3.24
CA VAL A 12 -2.67 23.31 -2.94
C VAL A 12 -2.64 21.90 -2.32
N ALA A 13 -3.21 21.73 -1.13
CA ALA A 13 -3.21 20.47 -0.35
C ALA A 13 -4.52 19.67 -0.48
N THR A 14 -5.53 20.23 -1.15
CA THR A 14 -6.82 19.59 -1.46
C THR A 14 -6.82 18.96 -2.85
N ALA A 15 -7.74 18.02 -3.08
CA ALA A 15 -7.92 17.39 -4.39
C ALA A 15 -8.23 18.42 -5.49
N SER A 16 -7.84 18.11 -6.73
CA SER A 16 -8.12 18.96 -7.88
C SER A 16 -9.62 18.96 -8.21
N GLY A 17 -10.12 20.10 -8.68
CA GLY A 17 -11.51 20.28 -9.07
C GLY A 17 -12.20 21.39 -8.28
N ALA A 18 -13.46 21.65 -8.61
CA ALA A 18 -14.29 22.58 -7.85
C ALA A 18 -14.83 21.91 -6.58
N GLY A 19 -14.71 22.58 -5.43
CA GLY A 19 -15.21 22.08 -4.15
C GLY A 19 -15.62 23.22 -3.22
N GLY A 20 -16.25 22.87 -2.10
CA GLY A 20 -16.66 23.86 -1.09
C GLY A 20 -15.47 24.58 -0.44
N ILE A 21 -14.36 23.87 -0.22
CA ILE A 21 -13.14 24.39 0.43
C ILE A 21 -11.92 23.92 -0.35
N GLY A 22 -10.94 24.80 -0.51
CA GLY A 22 -9.59 24.49 -0.96
C GLY A 22 -8.55 24.95 0.05
N ILE A 23 -7.48 24.19 0.23
CA ILE A 23 -6.43 24.50 1.21
C ILE A 23 -5.12 24.79 0.47
N VAL A 24 -4.53 25.95 0.70
CA VAL A 24 -3.15 26.28 0.32
C VAL A 24 -2.27 26.13 1.55
N ARG A 25 -1.29 25.23 1.50
CA ARG A 25 -0.39 24.92 2.61
C ARG A 25 1.00 25.49 2.34
N LEU A 26 1.58 26.14 3.34
CA LEU A 26 2.98 26.56 3.38
C LEU A 26 3.76 25.76 4.43
N SER A 27 5.05 25.50 4.18
CA SER A 27 5.99 24.93 5.18
C SER A 27 7.37 25.54 5.01
N GLY A 28 8.00 25.94 6.11
CA GLY A 28 9.36 26.46 6.14
C GLY A 28 9.49 27.76 6.95
N PRO A 29 10.70 28.32 7.06
CA PRO A 29 10.99 29.42 8.00
C PRO A 29 10.23 30.73 7.71
N ALA A 30 9.75 30.95 6.48
CA ALA A 30 8.97 32.13 6.11
C ALA A 30 7.45 31.89 6.16
N ALA A 31 6.97 30.67 6.44
CA ALA A 31 5.55 30.34 6.38
C ALA A 31 4.69 31.25 7.26
N THR A 32 5.14 31.51 8.50
CA THR A 32 4.48 32.39 9.46
C THR A 32 4.37 33.83 8.95
N ALA A 33 5.46 34.38 8.40
CA ALA A 33 5.52 35.75 7.91
C ALA A 33 4.66 35.95 6.64
N ILE A 34 4.72 34.99 5.71
CA ILE A 34 3.91 35.00 4.49
C ILE A 34 2.44 34.95 4.84
N ALA A 35 2.03 34.02 5.71
CA ALA A 35 0.63 33.89 6.11
C ALA A 35 0.09 35.16 6.79
N ALA A 36 0.88 35.79 7.68
CA ALA A 36 0.49 37.04 8.33
C ALA A 36 0.29 38.19 7.31
N THR A 37 1.16 38.25 6.30
CA THR A 37 1.08 39.24 5.22
C THR A 37 -0.16 39.04 4.35
N VAL A 38 -0.41 37.80 3.89
CA VAL A 38 -1.59 37.48 3.06
C VAL A 38 -2.89 37.74 3.82
N CYS A 39 -2.94 37.45 5.12
CA CYS A 39 -4.12 37.67 5.96
C CYS A 39 -4.28 39.11 6.46
N GLY A 40 -3.26 39.97 6.28
CA GLY A 40 -3.22 41.32 6.86
C GLY A 40 -3.26 41.36 8.39
N ARG A 41 -2.89 40.27 9.07
CA ARG A 41 -2.96 40.14 10.54
C ARG A 41 -2.03 39.06 11.07
N THR A 42 -1.60 39.22 12.32
CA THR A 42 -0.88 38.16 13.05
C THR A 42 -1.82 37.02 13.42
N LEU A 43 -1.38 35.79 13.17
CA LEU A 43 -2.12 34.56 13.49
C LEU A 43 -1.65 33.99 14.82
N ARG A 44 -2.59 33.53 15.65
CA ARG A 44 -2.29 32.77 16.87
C ARG A 44 -2.09 31.29 16.51
N PRO A 45 -1.02 30.63 16.98
CA PRO A 45 -0.80 29.20 16.78
C PRO A 45 -2.01 28.35 17.14
N ARG A 46 -2.39 27.41 16.26
CA ARG A 46 -3.45 26.41 16.45
C ARG A 46 -4.83 26.99 16.76
N HIS A 47 -5.10 28.22 16.31
CA HIS A 47 -6.43 28.83 16.37
C HIS A 47 -6.91 29.12 14.96
N ALA A 48 -8.20 28.89 14.69
CA ALA A 48 -8.84 29.30 13.44
C ALA A 48 -9.05 30.81 13.44
N HIS A 49 -8.52 31.50 12.44
CA HIS A 49 -8.76 32.92 12.22
C HIS A 49 -9.57 33.11 10.96
N HIS A 50 -10.74 33.72 11.07
CA HIS A 50 -11.38 34.31 9.89
C HIS A 50 -10.48 35.45 9.38
N ALA A 51 -10.11 35.37 8.11
CA ALA A 51 -9.20 36.31 7.46
C ALA A 51 -9.62 36.53 6.00
N ARG A 52 -9.36 37.75 5.52
CA ARG A 52 -9.44 38.07 4.09
C ARG A 52 -8.05 37.89 3.52
N PHE A 53 -7.94 37.20 2.40
CA PHE A 53 -6.68 36.98 1.72
C PHE A 53 -6.45 38.06 0.68
N HIS A 54 -5.31 38.74 0.75
CA HIS A 54 -5.02 39.90 -0.09
C HIS A 54 -3.95 39.60 -1.14
N ASP A 55 -4.12 40.19 -2.33
CA ASP A 55 -3.12 40.15 -3.39
C ASP A 55 -1.96 41.15 -3.16
N ALA A 56 -1.17 41.44 -4.20
CA ALA A 56 -0.07 42.39 -4.11
C ALA A 56 -0.52 43.87 -4.12
N ALA A 57 -1.68 44.17 -4.70
CA ALA A 57 -2.28 45.51 -4.72
C ALA A 57 -3.08 45.81 -3.44
N GLY A 58 -3.36 44.79 -2.62
CA GLY A 58 -4.19 44.88 -1.43
C GLY A 58 -5.66 44.53 -1.68
N GLU A 59 -6.02 44.16 -2.90
CA GLU A 59 -7.35 43.69 -3.25
C GLU A 59 -7.63 42.32 -2.62
N VAL A 60 -8.90 42.09 -2.29
CA VAL A 60 -9.31 40.82 -1.66
C VAL A 60 -9.41 39.75 -2.74
N LEU A 61 -8.62 38.68 -2.57
CA LEU A 61 -8.71 37.46 -3.36
C LEU A 61 -9.90 36.61 -2.91
N ASP A 62 -10.04 36.40 -1.59
CA ASP A 62 -11.14 35.63 -0.99
C ASP A 62 -11.24 35.86 0.53
N ASP A 63 -12.35 35.42 1.10
CA ASP A 63 -12.60 35.36 2.55
C ASP A 63 -12.56 33.89 3.03
N GLY A 64 -11.75 33.61 4.05
CA GLY A 64 -11.51 32.23 4.47
C GLY A 64 -11.00 32.07 5.91
N ILE A 65 -10.43 30.90 6.18
CA ILE A 65 -9.87 30.53 7.48
C ILE A 65 -8.36 30.33 7.36
N ALA A 66 -7.59 30.98 8.23
CA ALA A 66 -6.15 30.76 8.35
C ALA A 66 -5.80 30.01 9.63
N LEU A 67 -4.88 29.05 9.51
CA LEU A 67 -4.30 28.28 10.61
C LEU A 67 -2.78 28.38 10.58
N LEU A 68 -2.17 28.40 11.77
CA LEU A 68 -0.72 28.42 11.96
C LEU A 68 -0.28 27.29 12.89
N PHE A 69 0.72 26.53 12.50
CA PHE A 69 1.32 25.43 13.25
C PHE A 69 2.83 25.67 13.36
N PRO A 70 3.32 26.26 14.46
CA PRO A 70 4.75 26.43 14.68
C PRO A 70 5.48 25.10 14.79
N GLY A 71 6.70 25.04 14.27
CA GLY A 71 7.62 23.92 14.50
C GLY A 71 8.00 23.81 16.00
N PRO A 72 8.42 22.62 16.49
CA PRO A 72 8.47 21.33 15.79
C PRO A 72 7.10 20.63 15.73
N ALA A 73 6.06 21.21 16.31
CA ALA A 73 4.77 20.59 16.50
C ALA A 73 3.84 20.82 15.29
N SER A 74 4.31 20.48 14.10
CA SER A 74 3.60 20.57 12.83
C SER A 74 3.69 19.25 12.05
N TYR A 75 3.11 19.19 10.84
CA TYR A 75 3.20 18.01 9.99
C TYR A 75 4.63 17.73 9.53
N THR A 76 5.29 18.76 8.99
CA THR A 76 6.66 18.68 8.45
C THR A 76 7.74 18.79 9.52
N GLY A 77 7.40 19.24 10.74
CA GLY A 77 8.37 19.60 11.77
C GLY A 77 8.87 21.05 11.66
N GLU A 78 8.52 21.76 10.59
CA GLU A 78 8.82 23.19 10.40
C GLU A 78 7.62 24.07 10.78
N ASP A 79 7.75 25.39 10.67
CA ASP A 79 6.58 26.28 10.69
C ASP A 79 5.68 25.98 9.49
N VAL A 80 4.39 25.73 9.75
CA VAL A 80 3.37 25.44 8.72
C VAL A 80 2.22 26.41 8.84
N ALA A 81 1.74 26.92 7.70
CA ALA A 81 0.51 27.71 7.64
C ALA A 81 -0.47 27.10 6.63
N GLU A 82 -1.76 27.10 6.94
CA GLU A 82 -2.82 26.66 6.04
C GLU A 82 -3.82 27.78 5.81
N LEU A 83 -4.03 28.13 4.54
CA LEU A 83 -5.00 29.10 4.07
C LEU A 83 -6.17 28.33 3.44
N GLN A 84 -7.31 28.32 4.11
CA GLN A 84 -8.52 27.63 3.68
C GLN A 84 -9.43 28.64 2.99
N ALA A 85 -9.53 28.55 1.67
CA ALA A 85 -10.30 29.42 0.80
C ALA A 85 -11.48 28.64 0.18
N HIS A 86 -12.34 29.30 -0.57
CA HIS A 86 -13.30 28.62 -1.45
C HIS A 86 -12.55 27.74 -2.46
N GLY A 87 -13.08 26.54 -2.72
CA GLY A 87 -12.44 25.52 -3.57
C GLY A 87 -12.51 25.82 -5.08
N ASN A 88 -12.25 27.06 -5.49
CA ASN A 88 -12.14 27.45 -6.90
C ASN A 88 -10.69 27.30 -7.38
N PRO A 89 -10.41 26.50 -8.43
CA PRO A 89 -9.04 26.28 -8.89
C PRO A 89 -8.26 27.56 -9.25
N ALA A 90 -8.89 28.54 -9.91
CA ALA A 90 -8.22 29.78 -10.30
C ALA A 90 -7.85 30.62 -9.07
N LEU A 91 -8.73 30.66 -8.07
CA LEU A 91 -8.48 31.35 -6.81
C LEU A 91 -7.32 30.71 -6.02
N LEU A 92 -7.32 29.38 -5.89
CA LEU A 92 -6.25 28.67 -5.18
C LEU A 92 -4.90 28.90 -5.86
N GLN A 93 -4.87 28.92 -7.20
CA GLN A 93 -3.64 29.27 -7.94
C GLN A 93 -3.21 30.72 -7.74
N ALA A 94 -4.15 31.67 -7.64
CA ALA A 94 -3.82 33.06 -7.31
C ALA A 94 -3.23 33.20 -5.90
N LEU A 95 -3.76 32.47 -4.91
CA LEU A 95 -3.20 32.43 -3.55
C LEU A 95 -1.80 31.83 -3.52
N VAL A 96 -1.59 30.71 -4.22
CA VAL A 96 -0.27 30.09 -4.38
C VAL A 96 0.72 31.07 -5.03
N ALA A 97 0.33 31.71 -6.13
CA ALA A 97 1.16 32.71 -6.80
C ALA A 97 1.49 33.89 -5.88
N ARG A 98 0.54 34.32 -5.05
CA ARG A 98 0.74 35.36 -4.04
C ARG A 98 1.76 34.94 -2.99
N CYS A 99 1.68 33.72 -2.48
CA CYS A 99 2.67 33.17 -1.56
C CYS A 99 4.06 33.08 -2.22
N CYS A 100 4.14 32.71 -3.49
CA CYS A 100 5.40 32.68 -4.23
C CYS A 100 6.04 34.06 -4.38
N ALA A 101 5.23 35.07 -4.68
CA ALA A 101 5.69 36.47 -4.74
C ALA A 101 6.23 36.99 -3.40
N LEU A 102 5.86 36.35 -2.28
CA LEU A 102 6.32 36.66 -0.93
C LEU A 102 7.51 35.80 -0.47
N GLY A 103 8.10 35.00 -1.37
CA GLY A 103 9.33 34.24 -1.12
C GLY A 103 9.15 32.73 -0.94
N ALA A 104 7.94 32.19 -1.11
CA ALA A 104 7.76 30.73 -1.16
C ALA A 104 8.11 30.16 -2.55
N ARG A 105 8.53 28.90 -2.61
CA ARG A 105 8.66 28.13 -3.85
C ARG A 105 7.51 27.13 -3.97
N MET A 106 7.10 26.81 -5.19
CA MET A 106 6.20 25.67 -5.44
C MET A 106 6.79 24.37 -4.91
N ALA A 107 6.02 23.64 -4.09
CA ALA A 107 6.43 22.32 -3.61
C ALA A 107 6.51 21.30 -4.76
N ARG A 108 7.48 20.39 -4.69
CA ARG A 108 7.55 19.18 -5.51
C ARG A 108 6.51 18.16 -5.03
N PRO A 109 6.13 17.17 -5.86
CA PRO A 109 5.32 16.04 -5.41
C PRO A 109 5.97 15.35 -4.20
N GLY A 110 5.21 15.08 -3.13
CA GLY A 110 5.75 14.41 -1.94
C GLY A 110 6.55 15.28 -0.98
N GLU A 111 6.86 16.55 -1.32
CA GLU A 111 7.89 17.32 -0.60
C GLU A 111 7.52 17.63 0.86
N PHE A 112 6.22 17.74 1.21
CA PHE A 112 5.84 17.95 2.62
C PHE A 112 6.09 16.70 3.45
N THR A 113 5.75 15.52 2.93
CA THR A 113 5.99 14.22 3.58
C THR A 113 7.50 13.92 3.62
N GLU A 114 8.24 14.25 2.56
CA GLU A 114 9.70 14.16 2.52
C GLU A 114 10.33 14.98 3.65
N ARG A 115 9.92 16.24 3.84
CA ARG A 115 10.38 17.07 4.95
C ARG A 115 10.00 16.51 6.31
N ALA A 116 8.80 15.95 6.45
CA ALA A 116 8.39 15.28 7.68
C ALA A 116 9.34 14.11 8.01
N PHE A 117 9.73 13.32 7.01
CA PHE A 117 10.72 12.25 7.16
C PHE A 117 12.11 12.80 7.55
N LEU A 118 12.63 13.78 6.82
CA LEU A 118 13.96 14.38 7.07
C LEU A 118 14.05 15.03 8.46
N ASN A 119 12.94 15.58 8.97
CA ASN A 119 12.86 16.17 10.31
C ASN A 119 12.51 15.15 11.41
N GLY A 120 12.53 13.85 11.11
CA GLY A 120 12.29 12.77 12.09
C GLY A 120 10.86 12.73 12.63
N ARG A 121 9.88 13.33 11.93
CA ARG A 121 8.46 13.26 12.30
C ARG A 121 7.84 11.92 11.93
N LEU A 122 8.36 11.29 10.89
CA LEU A 122 7.94 10.01 10.33
C LEU A 122 9.21 9.24 9.93
N ASP A 123 9.18 7.91 10.03
CA ASP A 123 10.13 7.07 9.31
C ASP A 123 9.69 6.85 7.85
N LEU A 124 10.53 6.18 7.04
CA LEU A 124 10.25 5.98 5.62
C LEU A 124 9.01 5.11 5.36
N ALA A 125 8.76 4.11 6.20
CA ALA A 125 7.60 3.23 6.06
C ALA A 125 6.30 3.97 6.44
N GLN A 126 6.34 4.84 7.45
CA GLN A 126 5.23 5.71 7.82
C GLN A 126 4.94 6.75 6.74
N ALA A 127 5.97 7.35 6.14
CA ALA A 127 5.83 8.26 5.01
C ALA A 127 5.11 7.57 3.83
N GLU A 128 5.50 6.35 3.49
CA GLU A 128 4.83 5.53 2.48
C GLU A 128 3.38 5.18 2.83
N ALA A 129 3.09 4.95 4.11
CA ALA A 129 1.74 4.68 4.59
C ALA A 129 0.80 5.88 4.43
N VAL A 130 1.31 7.11 4.40
CA VAL A 130 0.50 8.31 4.09
C VAL A 130 -0.10 8.19 2.69
N ALA A 131 0.71 7.83 1.69
CA ALA A 131 0.23 7.62 0.31
C ALA A 131 -0.73 6.43 0.22
N ASP A 132 -0.46 5.35 0.95
CA ASP A 132 -1.33 4.17 0.98
C ASP A 132 -2.71 4.51 1.58
N LEU A 133 -2.75 5.35 2.63
CA LEU A 133 -3.99 5.77 3.27
C LEU A 133 -4.85 6.66 2.34
N ILE A 134 -4.21 7.58 1.61
CA ILE A 134 -4.90 8.49 0.67
C ILE A 134 -5.48 7.71 -0.52
N ASN A 135 -4.73 6.72 -1.02
CA ASN A 135 -5.11 5.94 -2.20
C ASN A 135 -5.86 4.64 -1.84
N ALA A 136 -6.19 4.43 -0.57
CA ALA A 136 -6.92 3.25 -0.14
C ALA A 136 -8.27 3.20 -0.85
N GLY A 137 -8.51 2.10 -1.58
CA GLY A 137 -9.82 1.84 -2.16
C GLY A 137 -10.82 1.59 -1.04
N ASP A 138 -10.60 0.55 -0.25
CA ASP A 138 -11.55 0.14 0.78
C ASP A 138 -11.10 0.49 2.22
N MET A 139 -12.03 0.30 3.16
CA MET A 139 -11.80 0.56 4.58
C MET A 139 -10.79 -0.40 5.23
N LEU A 140 -10.57 -1.58 4.66
CA LEU A 140 -9.61 -2.53 5.20
C LEU A 140 -8.18 -2.05 4.88
N ALA A 141 -7.93 -1.68 3.62
CA ALA A 141 -6.68 -1.08 3.19
C ALA A 141 -6.41 0.24 3.94
N ALA A 142 -7.43 1.08 4.13
CA ALA A 142 -7.30 2.32 4.90
C ALA A 142 -6.91 2.07 6.37
N ARG A 143 -7.51 1.07 7.02
CA ARG A 143 -7.13 0.67 8.39
C ARG A 143 -5.72 0.10 8.46
N GLY A 144 -5.32 -0.70 7.46
CA GLY A 144 -3.96 -1.20 7.35
C GLY A 144 -2.93 -0.09 7.21
N ALA A 145 -3.18 0.86 6.30
CA ALA A 145 -2.33 2.02 6.10
C ALA A 145 -2.27 2.90 7.35
N ARG A 146 -3.40 3.08 8.06
CA ARG A 146 -3.41 3.82 9.32
C ARG A 146 -2.54 3.16 10.40
N ARG A 147 -2.59 1.83 10.54
CA ARG A 147 -1.73 1.12 11.50
C ARG A 147 -0.25 1.22 11.14
N ALA A 148 0.08 1.16 9.85
CA ALA A 148 1.44 1.41 9.36
C ALA A 148 1.89 2.84 9.71
N LEU A 149 1.04 3.83 9.48
CA LEU A 149 1.27 5.23 9.84
C LEU A 149 1.45 5.44 11.35
N ASP A 150 0.68 4.72 12.17
CA ASP A 150 0.84 4.71 13.64
C ASP A 150 2.14 4.00 14.08
N GLY A 151 2.99 3.54 13.15
CA GLY A 151 4.31 2.95 13.38
C GLY A 151 4.29 1.47 13.78
N ALA A 152 3.17 0.76 13.57
CA ALA A 152 3.06 -0.64 13.98
C ALA A 152 4.06 -1.55 13.25
N PHE A 153 4.28 -1.31 11.96
CA PHE A 153 5.27 -2.05 11.17
C PHE A 153 6.70 -1.71 11.61
N SER A 154 7.01 -0.42 11.69
CA SER A 154 8.34 0.09 12.08
C SER A 154 8.78 -0.44 13.44
N ARG A 155 7.91 -0.41 14.46
CA ARG A 155 8.23 -0.96 15.79
C ARG A 155 8.60 -2.45 15.74
N ARG A 156 7.97 -3.24 14.87
CA ARG A 156 8.28 -4.67 14.73
C ARG A 156 9.63 -4.88 14.04
N VAL A 157 9.94 -4.06 13.04
CA VAL A 157 11.25 -4.07 12.36
C VAL A 157 12.36 -3.64 13.32
N GLU A 158 12.15 -2.55 14.07
CA GLU A 158 13.08 -2.02 15.06
C GLU A 158 13.33 -3.02 16.20
N ALA A 159 12.29 -3.65 16.75
CA ALA A 159 12.46 -4.69 17.76
C ALA A 159 13.32 -5.87 17.26
N LEU A 160 13.20 -6.22 15.98
CA LEU A 160 14.05 -7.22 15.34
C LEU A 160 15.47 -6.70 15.16
N ALA A 161 15.65 -5.47 14.68
CA ALA A 161 16.96 -4.83 14.52
C ALA A 161 17.72 -4.78 15.85
N ASP A 162 17.07 -4.36 16.94
CA ASP A 162 17.62 -4.33 18.30
C ASP A 162 18.04 -5.72 18.79
N ALA A 163 17.22 -6.74 18.50
CA ALA A 163 17.57 -8.12 18.80
C ALA A 163 18.83 -8.57 18.03
N LEU A 164 18.95 -8.22 16.75
CA LEU A 164 20.13 -8.55 15.93
C LEU A 164 21.39 -7.84 16.43
N VAL A 165 21.29 -6.56 16.82
CA VAL A 165 22.40 -5.83 17.45
C VAL A 165 22.84 -6.54 18.73
N THR A 166 21.89 -6.94 19.58
CA THR A 166 22.20 -7.65 20.82
C THR A 166 22.92 -8.96 20.55
N ILE A 167 22.43 -9.77 19.61
CA ILE A 167 23.05 -11.05 19.20
C ILE A 167 24.46 -10.79 18.65
N ARG A 168 24.63 -9.80 17.78
CA ARG A 168 25.93 -9.45 17.19
C ARG A 168 26.94 -9.04 18.26
N VAL A 169 26.56 -8.21 19.23
CA VAL A 169 27.45 -7.81 20.33
C VAL A 169 27.93 -9.03 21.13
N HIS A 170 27.07 -10.03 21.35
CA HIS A 170 27.47 -11.27 22.04
C HIS A 170 28.41 -12.12 21.17
N ALA A 171 28.13 -12.23 19.87
CA ALA A 171 29.03 -12.92 18.94
C ALA A 171 30.41 -12.24 18.88
N GLU A 172 30.45 -10.91 18.81
CA GLU A 172 31.69 -10.13 18.79
C GLU A 172 32.49 -10.26 20.07
N ALA A 173 31.82 -10.22 21.23
CA ALA A 173 32.50 -10.45 22.50
C ALA A 173 33.10 -11.86 22.59
N ALA A 174 32.47 -12.87 21.96
CA ALA A 174 33.00 -14.23 21.94
C ALA A 174 34.23 -14.40 21.01
N ILE A 175 34.36 -13.56 19.96
CA ILE A 175 35.54 -13.55 19.07
C ILE A 175 36.81 -13.21 19.87
N ASP A 176 36.72 -12.27 20.81
CA ASP A 176 37.85 -11.85 21.65
C ASP A 176 38.38 -12.98 22.56
N PHE A 177 37.64 -14.09 22.70
CA PHE A 177 37.99 -15.28 23.50
C PHE A 177 38.03 -16.56 22.66
N ALA A 178 38.51 -16.49 21.41
CA ALA A 178 38.54 -17.61 20.45
C ALA A 178 39.32 -18.88 20.92
N ASP A 179 40.12 -18.79 21.98
CA ASP A 179 40.83 -19.94 22.58
C ASP A 179 39.92 -20.79 23.50
N GLU A 180 38.73 -20.29 23.86
CA GLU A 180 37.75 -21.01 24.68
C GLU A 180 36.64 -21.66 23.83
N PRO A 181 36.15 -22.86 24.20
CA PRO A 181 35.03 -23.50 23.49
C PRO A 181 33.77 -22.62 23.51
N LEU A 182 33.02 -22.59 22.42
CA LEU A 182 31.79 -21.79 22.32
C LEU A 182 30.76 -22.08 23.42
N ASP A 183 30.71 -23.30 23.91
CA ASP A 183 29.84 -23.71 25.02
C ASP A 183 30.17 -22.96 26.33
N THR A 184 31.45 -22.61 26.58
CA THR A 184 31.84 -21.83 27.77
C THR A 184 31.50 -20.36 27.64
N LEU A 185 31.34 -19.87 26.41
CA LEU A 185 31.00 -18.48 26.07
C LEU A 185 29.49 -18.26 25.88
N GLY A 186 28.66 -19.31 26.08
CA GLY A 186 27.21 -19.22 25.98
C GLY A 186 26.66 -19.42 24.56
N GLY A 187 27.31 -20.25 23.74
CA GLY A 187 26.89 -20.59 22.38
C GLY A 187 25.43 -21.05 22.27
N ASP A 188 24.95 -21.88 23.20
CA ASP A 188 23.55 -22.32 23.26
C ASP A 188 22.56 -21.15 23.38
N LEU A 189 22.89 -20.16 24.22
CA LEU A 189 22.05 -18.96 24.40
C LEU A 189 22.04 -18.11 23.12
N LEU A 190 23.19 -17.99 22.46
CA LEU A 190 23.33 -17.26 21.20
C LEU A 190 22.51 -17.93 20.09
N ALA A 191 22.60 -19.25 19.96
CA ALA A 191 21.84 -20.05 19.00
C ALA A 191 20.33 -19.95 19.27
N ALA A 192 19.90 -20.05 20.53
CA ALA A 192 18.49 -19.88 20.90
C ALA A 192 17.95 -18.49 20.57
N ARG A 193 18.72 -17.43 20.83
CA ARG A 193 18.33 -16.04 20.48
C ARG A 193 18.24 -15.86 18.97
N LEU A 194 19.19 -16.41 18.21
CA LEU A 194 19.17 -16.36 16.75
C LEU A 194 17.97 -17.13 16.17
N ALA A 195 17.65 -18.31 16.70
CA ALA A 195 16.46 -19.05 16.32
C ALA A 195 15.18 -18.26 16.60
N GLY A 196 15.10 -17.59 17.76
CA GLY A 196 14.00 -16.69 18.11
C GLY A 196 13.87 -15.51 17.13
N ALA A 197 14.97 -14.87 16.76
CA ALA A 197 14.99 -13.78 15.78
C ALA A 197 14.54 -14.26 14.39
N ARG A 198 14.99 -15.44 13.95
CA ARG A 198 14.55 -16.06 12.68
C ARG A 198 13.05 -16.34 12.68
N ALA A 199 12.51 -16.89 13.75
CA ALA A 199 11.08 -17.14 13.88
C ALA A 199 10.26 -15.84 13.86
N ALA A 200 10.71 -14.81 14.57
CA ALA A 200 10.09 -13.49 14.57
C ALA A 200 10.12 -12.84 13.18
N LEU A 201 11.25 -12.95 12.46
CA LEU A 201 11.40 -12.45 11.10
C LEU A 201 10.47 -13.19 10.13
N ALA A 202 10.38 -14.52 10.22
CA ALA A 202 9.48 -15.31 9.38
C ALA A 202 8.01 -14.91 9.59
N ALA A 203 7.60 -14.72 10.85
CA ALA A 203 6.26 -14.21 11.17
C ALA A 203 6.02 -12.80 10.64
N LEU A 204 7.01 -11.90 10.73
CA LEU A 204 6.93 -10.55 10.18
C LEU A 204 6.86 -10.55 8.65
N LEU A 205 7.67 -11.38 7.98
CA LEU A 205 7.68 -11.52 6.53
C LEU A 205 6.32 -12.02 6.02
N ALA A 206 5.74 -13.03 6.67
CA ALA A 206 4.41 -13.53 6.33
C ALA A 206 3.32 -12.45 6.52
N ALA A 207 3.40 -11.65 7.58
CA ALA A 207 2.49 -10.52 7.80
C ALA A 207 2.68 -9.40 6.76
N THR A 208 3.93 -9.13 6.37
CA THR A 208 4.28 -8.11 5.36
C THR A 208 3.77 -8.52 3.98
N GLU A 209 3.86 -9.79 3.61
CA GLU A 209 3.32 -10.29 2.34
C GLU A 209 1.79 -10.16 2.29
N ARG A 210 1.09 -10.42 3.40
CA ARG A 210 -0.35 -10.12 3.52
C ARG A 210 -0.63 -8.63 3.38
N GLY A 211 0.16 -7.79 4.06
CA GLY A 211 0.06 -6.33 3.97
C GLY A 211 0.28 -5.78 2.56
N ARG A 212 1.17 -6.42 1.78
CA ARG A 212 1.41 -6.11 0.38
C ARG A 212 0.22 -6.47 -0.49
N ARG A 213 -0.36 -7.66 -0.31
CA ARG A 213 -1.59 -8.07 -1.01
C ARG A 213 -2.78 -7.18 -0.69
N LEU A 214 -2.91 -6.74 0.56
CA LEU A 214 -3.97 -5.79 0.96
C LEU A 214 -3.86 -4.46 0.21
N ARG A 215 -2.63 -4.00 -0.05
CA ARG A 215 -2.35 -2.69 -0.66
C ARG A 215 -2.39 -2.73 -2.19
N ASP A 216 -1.67 -3.67 -2.77
CA ASP A 216 -1.59 -3.85 -4.23
C ASP A 216 -2.88 -4.50 -4.78
N GLY A 217 -3.59 -5.23 -3.93
CA GLY A 217 -4.72 -6.07 -4.30
C GLY A 217 -4.28 -7.46 -4.73
N LEU A 218 -5.18 -8.44 -4.65
CA LEU A 218 -4.98 -9.74 -5.28
C LEU A 218 -5.45 -9.67 -6.74
N HIS A 219 -4.54 -9.79 -7.70
CA HIS A 219 -4.91 -9.91 -9.11
C HIS A 219 -5.68 -11.20 -9.34
N ALA A 220 -6.97 -11.07 -9.63
CA ALA A 220 -7.88 -12.18 -9.76
C ALA A 220 -8.62 -12.10 -11.10
N VAL A 221 -8.66 -13.21 -11.83
CA VAL A 221 -9.23 -13.24 -13.18
C VAL A 221 -10.55 -14.00 -13.18
N ILE A 222 -11.61 -13.37 -13.67
CA ILE A 222 -12.91 -14.02 -13.88
C ILE A 222 -12.91 -14.72 -15.24
N VAL A 223 -13.02 -16.05 -15.21
CA VAL A 223 -13.04 -16.92 -16.40
C VAL A 223 -14.24 -17.86 -16.36
N GLY A 224 -14.61 -18.45 -17.48
CA GLY A 224 -15.82 -19.28 -17.57
C GLY A 224 -16.33 -19.40 -19.01
N PRO A 225 -17.12 -20.40 -19.39
CA PRO A 225 -17.64 -20.49 -20.77
C PRO A 225 -18.46 -19.26 -21.22
N PRO A 226 -18.72 -19.11 -22.54
CA PRO A 226 -19.73 -18.18 -23.03
C PRO A 226 -21.06 -18.38 -22.30
N ASN A 227 -21.79 -17.29 -22.02
CA ASN A 227 -23.07 -17.31 -21.32
C ASN A 227 -23.06 -17.88 -19.89
N ALA A 228 -21.91 -18.18 -19.28
CA ALA A 228 -21.84 -18.58 -17.86
C ALA A 228 -22.27 -17.46 -16.89
N GLY A 229 -22.42 -16.23 -17.39
CA GLY A 229 -22.88 -15.08 -16.60
C GLY A 229 -21.74 -14.31 -15.92
N LYS A 230 -20.52 -14.33 -16.50
CA LYS A 230 -19.35 -13.59 -16.00
C LYS A 230 -19.61 -12.08 -15.88
N SER A 231 -20.10 -11.44 -16.95
CA SER A 231 -20.41 -10.00 -16.95
C SER A 231 -21.56 -9.67 -15.99
N SER A 232 -22.55 -10.56 -15.87
CA SER A 232 -23.62 -10.40 -14.88
C SER A 232 -23.09 -10.47 -13.45
N LEU A 233 -22.15 -11.37 -13.17
CA LEU A 233 -21.49 -11.48 -11.86
C LEU A 233 -20.66 -10.23 -11.56
N LEU A 234 -19.84 -9.77 -12.51
CA LEU A 234 -19.04 -8.55 -12.36
C LEU A 234 -19.94 -7.34 -12.07
N ASN A 235 -21.05 -7.19 -12.80
CA ASN A 235 -22.01 -6.11 -12.57
C ASN A 235 -22.72 -6.22 -11.22
N ALA A 236 -23.08 -7.44 -10.79
CA ALA A 236 -23.69 -7.67 -9.48
C ALA A 236 -22.72 -7.32 -8.35
N LEU A 237 -21.43 -7.65 -8.50
CA LEU A 237 -20.38 -7.26 -7.57
C LEU A 237 -20.16 -5.73 -7.62
N ALA A 238 -20.12 -5.12 -8.80
CA ALA A 238 -19.92 -3.68 -8.97
C ALA A 238 -21.08 -2.85 -8.39
N GLY A 239 -22.30 -3.40 -8.38
CA GLY A 239 -23.48 -2.79 -7.76
C GLY A 239 -23.55 -2.96 -6.25
N SER A 240 -22.60 -3.65 -5.63
CA SER A 240 -22.52 -3.78 -4.17
C SER A 240 -21.81 -2.57 -3.55
N GLU A 241 -22.20 -2.19 -2.33
CA GLU A 241 -21.56 -1.10 -1.57
C GLU A 241 -20.06 -1.34 -1.28
N ARG A 242 -19.58 -2.56 -1.54
CA ARG A 242 -18.21 -3.02 -1.24
C ARG A 242 -17.27 -2.95 -2.44
N ALA A 243 -17.79 -2.55 -3.61
CA ALA A 243 -17.02 -2.52 -4.84
C ALA A 243 -16.65 -1.09 -5.24
N ILE A 244 -15.42 -0.93 -5.70
CA ILE A 244 -14.89 0.36 -6.12
C ILE A 244 -14.40 0.22 -7.54
N VAL A 245 -14.96 1.07 -8.40
CA VAL A 245 -14.52 1.20 -9.79
C VAL A 245 -13.25 2.05 -9.77
N THR A 246 -12.17 1.51 -10.31
CA THR A 246 -10.89 2.21 -10.37
C THR A 246 -10.88 3.13 -11.59
N ASP A 247 -10.94 4.44 -11.34
CA ASP A 247 -10.66 5.44 -12.37
C ASP A 247 -9.13 5.63 -12.44
N VAL A 248 -8.42 4.72 -13.14
CA VAL A 248 -7.01 4.99 -13.46
C VAL A 248 -6.98 6.16 -14.43
N ALA A 249 -6.57 7.33 -13.93
CA ALA A 249 -6.50 8.57 -14.70
C ALA A 249 -5.56 8.40 -15.91
N GLY A 250 -6.12 8.38 -17.12
CA GLY A 250 -5.35 8.37 -18.37
C GLY A 250 -5.92 7.57 -19.53
N THR A 251 -6.95 6.75 -19.36
CA THR A 251 -7.57 6.03 -20.50
C THR A 251 -8.80 6.78 -20.99
N THR A 252 -8.58 7.66 -21.95
CA THR A 252 -9.66 8.31 -22.70
C THR A 252 -10.54 7.27 -23.37
N ARG A 253 -11.83 7.30 -23.03
CA ARG A 253 -12.98 6.87 -23.84
C ARG A 253 -12.86 5.49 -24.48
N ASP A 254 -13.06 4.45 -23.69
CA ASP A 254 -13.71 3.23 -24.18
C ASP A 254 -14.69 2.71 -23.13
N LEU A 255 -15.94 2.51 -23.57
CA LEU A 255 -17.05 1.96 -22.80
C LEU A 255 -16.88 0.44 -22.70
N LEU A 256 -16.26 -0.06 -21.63
CA LEU A 256 -16.51 -1.35 -20.95
C LEU A 256 -15.53 -1.48 -19.77
N ARG A 257 -16.07 -1.55 -18.55
CA ARG A 257 -15.33 -1.64 -17.29
C ARG A 257 -14.73 -3.05 -17.17
N GLU A 258 -13.43 -3.21 -17.39
CA GLU A 258 -12.75 -4.52 -17.37
C GLU A 258 -12.13 -4.91 -16.02
N SER A 259 -11.95 -3.97 -15.08
CA SER A 259 -11.47 -4.24 -13.72
C SER A 259 -12.35 -3.65 -12.62
N LEU A 260 -12.44 -4.35 -11.49
CA LEU A 260 -13.24 -3.98 -10.33
C LEU A 260 -12.49 -4.37 -9.04
N ARG A 261 -12.33 -3.44 -8.10
CA ARG A 261 -11.81 -3.80 -6.77
C ARG A 261 -12.95 -4.19 -5.84
N VAL A 262 -12.90 -5.41 -5.30
CA VAL A 262 -13.89 -5.96 -4.38
C VAL A 262 -13.16 -6.63 -3.23
N ASP A 263 -13.40 -6.16 -2.00
CA ASP A 263 -12.84 -6.77 -0.79
C ASP A 263 -11.32 -6.99 -0.83
N GLY A 264 -10.58 -6.02 -1.38
CA GLY A 264 -9.13 -6.09 -1.56
C GLY A 264 -8.65 -6.94 -2.75
N ALA A 265 -9.54 -7.61 -3.49
CA ALA A 265 -9.19 -8.30 -4.74
C ALA A 265 -9.41 -7.37 -5.95
N GLU A 266 -8.44 -7.29 -6.85
CA GLU A 266 -8.63 -6.67 -8.16
C GLU A 266 -9.14 -7.73 -9.13
N LEU A 267 -10.45 -7.68 -9.41
CA LEU A 267 -11.12 -8.60 -10.30
C LEU A 267 -11.03 -8.07 -11.73
N ILE A 268 -10.33 -8.79 -12.60
CA ILE A 268 -10.30 -8.51 -14.04
C ILE A 268 -11.19 -9.51 -14.76
N LEU A 269 -12.15 -9.01 -15.53
CA LEU A 269 -12.96 -9.84 -16.40
C LEU A 269 -12.20 -10.09 -17.69
N VAL A 270 -11.88 -11.36 -17.94
CA VAL A 270 -11.30 -11.78 -19.21
C VAL A 270 -12.37 -12.41 -20.07
N ASP A 271 -12.48 -11.94 -21.32
CA ASP A 271 -13.38 -12.57 -22.28
C ASP A 271 -12.77 -13.88 -22.78
N THR A 272 -13.36 -14.98 -22.31
CA THR A 272 -13.00 -16.35 -22.66
C THR A 272 -13.74 -16.87 -23.89
N ALA A 273 -14.50 -16.03 -24.59
CA ALA A 273 -15.23 -16.42 -25.81
C ALA A 273 -14.33 -17.13 -26.85
N GLY A 274 -13.01 -16.92 -26.78
CA GLY A 274 -12.01 -17.52 -27.68
C GLY A 274 -11.34 -18.84 -27.25
N LEU A 275 -11.56 -19.44 -26.06
CA LEU A 275 -10.77 -20.62 -25.60
C LEU A 275 -11.02 -21.95 -26.37
N ARG A 276 -11.61 -21.91 -27.58
CA ARG A 276 -11.76 -23.06 -28.47
C ARG A 276 -10.68 -23.01 -29.56
N GLU A 277 -10.15 -24.17 -29.96
CA GLU A 277 -9.30 -24.25 -31.15
C GLU A 277 -10.12 -23.96 -32.42
N GLY A 278 -9.65 -23.00 -33.23
CA GLY A 278 -10.24 -22.64 -34.52
C GLY A 278 -11.02 -21.32 -34.47
N GLY A 279 -10.38 -20.24 -34.95
CA GLY A 279 -10.93 -18.89 -34.93
C GLY A 279 -10.06 -17.86 -35.67
N ASP A 280 -10.68 -16.75 -36.09
CA ASP A 280 -10.06 -15.64 -36.82
C ASP A 280 -8.96 -14.94 -36.00
N ALA A 281 -8.17 -14.07 -36.63
CA ALA A 281 -7.02 -13.41 -35.99
C ALA A 281 -7.37 -12.68 -34.66
N ILE A 282 -8.60 -12.17 -34.54
CA ILE A 282 -9.11 -11.49 -33.34
C ILE A 282 -9.32 -12.45 -32.18
N GLU A 283 -9.85 -13.65 -32.43
CA GLU A 283 -10.12 -14.66 -31.40
C GLU A 283 -8.82 -15.28 -30.85
N ARG A 284 -7.80 -15.43 -31.71
CA ARG A 284 -6.46 -15.86 -31.28
C ARG A 284 -5.78 -14.84 -30.37
N GLU A 285 -5.93 -13.56 -30.67
CA GLU A 285 -5.41 -12.48 -29.82
C GLU A 285 -6.18 -12.41 -28.48
N GLY A 286 -7.49 -12.64 -28.48
CA GLY A 286 -8.30 -12.79 -27.27
C GLY A 286 -7.83 -13.94 -26.38
N MET A 287 -7.54 -15.12 -26.96
CA MET A 287 -6.96 -16.26 -26.23
C MET A 287 -5.59 -15.95 -25.64
N ARG A 288 -4.71 -15.29 -26.39
CA ARG A 288 -3.38 -14.94 -25.92
C ARG A 288 -3.47 -14.01 -24.72
N ARG A 289 -4.27 -12.94 -24.81
CA ARG A 289 -4.52 -12.01 -23.70
C ARG A 289 -5.09 -12.72 -22.48
N ALA A 290 -6.05 -13.63 -22.67
CA ALA A 290 -6.62 -14.41 -21.58
C ALA A 290 -5.60 -15.28 -20.85
N ARG A 291 -4.70 -15.94 -21.60
CA ARG A 291 -3.61 -16.74 -21.02
C ARG A 291 -2.56 -15.88 -20.32
N ASP A 292 -2.18 -14.75 -20.92
CA ASP A 292 -1.21 -13.83 -20.34
C ASP A 292 -1.72 -13.25 -19.00
N GLU A 293 -3.01 -12.95 -18.91
CA GLU A 293 -3.64 -12.50 -17.66
C GLU A 293 -3.77 -13.62 -16.62
N LEU A 294 -4.18 -14.82 -17.02
CA LEU A 294 -4.22 -15.99 -16.12
C LEU A 294 -2.84 -16.35 -15.55
N ALA A 295 -1.78 -16.22 -16.36
CA ALA A 295 -0.41 -16.48 -15.92
C ALA A 295 0.08 -15.49 -14.84
N ARG A 296 -0.51 -14.30 -14.78
CA ARG A 296 -0.24 -13.29 -13.75
C ARG A 296 -1.20 -13.37 -12.56
N ALA A 297 -2.30 -14.11 -12.70
CA ALA A 297 -3.36 -14.17 -11.71
C ALA A 297 -2.90 -14.92 -10.46
N GLY A 298 -3.10 -14.33 -9.29
CA GLY A 298 -3.01 -15.04 -8.02
C GLY A 298 -4.22 -15.92 -7.74
N LEU A 299 -5.37 -15.59 -8.36
CA LEU A 299 -6.64 -16.29 -8.20
C LEU A 299 -7.41 -16.37 -9.52
N ALA A 300 -7.89 -17.54 -9.90
CA ALA A 300 -8.88 -17.70 -10.96
C ALA A 300 -10.28 -17.89 -10.37
N VAL A 301 -11.21 -17.00 -10.72
CA VAL A 301 -12.64 -17.11 -10.38
C VAL A 301 -13.36 -17.76 -11.55
N VAL A 302 -13.60 -19.06 -11.46
CA VAL A 302 -14.16 -19.86 -12.56
C VAL A 302 -15.68 -19.90 -12.45
N VAL A 303 -16.36 -19.23 -13.37
CA VAL A 303 -17.82 -19.11 -13.44
C VAL A 303 -18.38 -20.13 -14.42
N LEU A 304 -19.20 -21.05 -13.92
CA LEU A 304 -19.88 -22.09 -14.67
C LEU A 304 -21.40 -21.94 -14.53
N ASP A 305 -22.17 -22.46 -15.50
CA ASP A 305 -23.62 -22.54 -15.37
C ASP A 305 -23.97 -23.68 -14.40
N ALA A 306 -24.70 -23.40 -13.33
CA ALA A 306 -25.00 -24.37 -12.28
C ALA A 306 -25.85 -25.56 -12.77
N ARG A 307 -26.52 -25.42 -13.92
CA ARG A 307 -27.34 -26.49 -14.53
C ARG A 307 -26.50 -27.55 -15.25
N ASP A 308 -25.31 -27.18 -15.70
CA ASP A 308 -24.38 -28.07 -16.41
C ASP A 308 -22.91 -27.64 -16.15
N PRO A 309 -22.41 -27.82 -14.92
CA PRO A 309 -21.06 -27.38 -14.55
C PRO A 309 -19.96 -28.25 -15.17
N ASP A 310 -20.20 -29.55 -15.37
CA ASP A 310 -19.17 -30.50 -15.83
C ASP A 310 -18.73 -30.18 -17.26
N ALA A 311 -19.67 -29.83 -18.15
CA ALA A 311 -19.35 -29.43 -19.52
C ALA A 311 -18.46 -28.18 -19.59
N GLY A 312 -18.67 -27.24 -18.64
CA GLY A 312 -17.88 -26.01 -18.58
C GLY A 312 -16.49 -26.20 -17.97
N ARG A 313 -16.33 -27.16 -17.05
CA ARG A 313 -15.07 -27.45 -16.37
C ARG A 313 -14.02 -28.06 -17.31
N ALA A 314 -14.41 -29.07 -18.09
CA ALA A 314 -13.51 -29.76 -19.03
C ALA A 314 -12.89 -28.80 -20.06
N ALA A 315 -13.58 -27.71 -20.41
CA ALA A 315 -13.10 -26.72 -21.37
C ALA A 315 -12.01 -25.77 -20.82
N LEU A 316 -11.81 -25.72 -19.50
CA LEU A 316 -10.95 -24.73 -18.83
C LEU A 316 -9.76 -25.35 -18.09
N ASP A 317 -9.75 -26.66 -17.86
CA ASP A 317 -8.70 -27.33 -17.08
C ASP A 317 -7.28 -27.05 -17.60
N ALA A 318 -7.08 -27.03 -18.92
CA ALA A 318 -5.78 -26.72 -19.51
C ALA A 318 -5.37 -25.24 -19.35
N ALA A 319 -6.33 -24.32 -19.34
CA ALA A 319 -6.06 -22.87 -19.22
C ALA A 319 -5.79 -22.44 -17.77
N LEU A 320 -6.29 -23.22 -16.80
CA LEU A 320 -6.11 -22.97 -15.37
C LEU A 320 -4.82 -23.57 -14.80
N ALA A 321 -4.08 -24.33 -15.61
CA ALA A 321 -2.82 -24.94 -15.20
C ALA A 321 -1.80 -23.86 -14.79
N GLY A 322 -1.32 -23.92 -13.55
CA GLY A 322 -0.31 -23.00 -13.02
C GLY A 322 -0.86 -21.80 -12.25
N VAL A 323 -2.19 -21.61 -12.20
CA VAL A 323 -2.78 -20.59 -11.32
C VAL A 323 -2.67 -21.06 -9.85
N PRO A 324 -2.16 -20.23 -8.91
CA PRO A 324 -1.95 -20.66 -7.52
C PRO A 324 -3.22 -21.06 -6.77
N GLU A 325 -4.33 -20.34 -6.99
CA GLU A 325 -5.62 -20.60 -6.35
C GLU A 325 -6.76 -20.55 -7.36
N ILE A 326 -7.72 -21.48 -7.24
CA ILE A 326 -8.89 -21.56 -8.12
C ILE A 326 -10.15 -21.57 -7.25
N LEU A 327 -11.06 -20.63 -7.54
CA LEU A 327 -12.39 -20.54 -6.92
C LEU A 327 -13.46 -20.92 -7.95
N TRP A 328 -14.12 -22.05 -7.73
CA TRP A 328 -15.19 -22.54 -8.60
C TRP A 328 -16.55 -21.96 -8.17
N LEU A 329 -17.22 -21.29 -9.12
CA LEU A 329 -18.53 -20.68 -8.95
C LEU A 329 -19.55 -21.31 -9.89
N HIS A 330 -20.60 -21.90 -9.34
CA HIS A 330 -21.78 -22.36 -10.07
C HIS A 330 -22.83 -21.25 -10.06
N ASN A 331 -22.88 -20.46 -11.14
CA ASN A 331 -23.76 -19.31 -11.32
C ASN A 331 -25.13 -19.72 -11.87
N LYS A 332 -26.13 -18.83 -11.80
CA LYS A 332 -27.54 -19.08 -12.15
C LYS A 332 -28.22 -20.12 -11.25
N ALA A 333 -27.84 -20.16 -9.97
CA ALA A 333 -28.44 -21.05 -9.00
C ALA A 333 -29.96 -20.83 -8.81
N ASP A 334 -30.49 -19.67 -9.22
CA ASP A 334 -31.94 -19.40 -9.28
C ASP A 334 -32.71 -20.27 -10.28
N LEU A 335 -32.02 -20.94 -11.20
CA LEU A 335 -32.61 -21.85 -12.18
C LEU A 335 -32.58 -23.31 -11.72
N LEU A 336 -31.94 -23.61 -10.58
CA LEU A 336 -31.92 -24.95 -10.02
C LEU A 336 -33.23 -25.25 -9.27
N PRO A 337 -33.67 -26.51 -9.23
CA PRO A 337 -34.79 -26.90 -8.39
C PRO A 337 -34.43 -26.73 -6.90
N ALA A 338 -35.43 -26.47 -6.06
CA ALA A 338 -35.24 -26.11 -4.65
C ALA A 338 -34.58 -27.22 -3.81
N ASP A 339 -34.67 -28.47 -4.28
CA ASP A 339 -34.09 -29.67 -3.67
C ASP A 339 -32.73 -30.08 -4.30
N ALA A 340 -32.15 -29.22 -5.15
CA ALA A 340 -30.85 -29.50 -5.75
C ALA A 340 -29.78 -29.77 -4.67
N PRO A 341 -29.01 -30.87 -4.76
CA PRO A 341 -28.03 -31.24 -3.74
C PRO A 341 -26.99 -30.14 -3.57
N PRO A 342 -26.39 -29.93 -2.38
CA PRO A 342 -25.38 -28.88 -2.19
C PRO A 342 -24.18 -29.07 -3.15
N PRO A 343 -23.46 -27.98 -3.50
CA PRO A 343 -22.26 -28.10 -4.32
C PRO A 343 -21.16 -28.89 -3.59
N ALA A 344 -20.19 -29.39 -4.36
CA ALA A 344 -19.02 -30.07 -3.80
C ALA A 344 -18.19 -29.11 -2.90
N ALA A 345 -17.37 -29.68 -2.01
CA ALA A 345 -16.49 -28.89 -1.16
C ALA A 345 -15.58 -27.97 -2.00
N GLY A 346 -15.46 -26.70 -1.61
CA GLY A 346 -14.67 -25.70 -2.34
C GLY A 346 -15.38 -25.05 -3.54
N VAL A 347 -16.63 -25.42 -3.83
CA VAL A 347 -17.46 -24.81 -4.89
C VAL A 347 -18.57 -23.96 -4.28
N LEU A 348 -18.72 -22.71 -4.75
CA LEU A 348 -19.81 -21.83 -4.32
C LEU A 348 -20.93 -21.81 -5.34
N ARG A 349 -22.19 -21.85 -4.89
CA ARG A 349 -23.35 -21.56 -5.72
C ARG A 349 -23.76 -20.11 -5.57
N VAL A 350 -23.94 -19.44 -6.71
CA VAL A 350 -24.33 -18.03 -6.75
C VAL A 350 -25.43 -17.80 -7.78
N SER A 351 -26.22 -16.75 -7.59
CA SER A 351 -27.03 -16.17 -8.65
C SER A 351 -26.68 -14.70 -8.76
N ALA A 352 -25.97 -14.34 -9.83
CA ALA A 352 -25.71 -12.95 -10.16
C ALA A 352 -27.01 -12.13 -10.38
N ARG A 353 -28.13 -12.80 -10.69
CA ARG A 353 -29.43 -12.15 -10.93
C ARG A 353 -30.16 -11.82 -9.63
N SER A 354 -30.24 -12.77 -8.68
CA SER A 354 -30.97 -12.58 -7.43
C SER A 354 -30.10 -12.07 -6.28
N GLY A 355 -28.77 -12.17 -6.41
CA GLY A 355 -27.82 -11.86 -5.35
C GLY A 355 -27.56 -13.01 -4.37
N ALA A 356 -28.28 -14.14 -4.50
CA ALA A 356 -28.07 -15.30 -3.64
C ALA A 356 -26.63 -15.82 -3.74
N GLY A 357 -26.00 -16.07 -2.59
CA GLY A 357 -24.63 -16.58 -2.50
C GLY A 357 -23.52 -15.54 -2.70
N LEU A 358 -23.84 -14.28 -3.02
CA LEU A 358 -22.81 -13.24 -3.19
C LEU A 358 -22.06 -12.91 -1.89
N GLU A 359 -22.72 -12.96 -0.73
CA GLU A 359 -22.02 -12.77 0.56
C GLU A 359 -20.97 -13.86 0.84
N ALA A 360 -21.25 -15.10 0.45
CA ALA A 360 -20.27 -16.19 0.56
C ALA A 360 -19.09 -16.00 -0.41
N LEU A 361 -19.36 -15.48 -1.61
CA LEU A 361 -18.33 -15.08 -2.57
C LEU A 361 -17.45 -13.95 -2.00
N HIS A 362 -18.06 -12.90 -1.44
CA HIS A 362 -17.34 -11.81 -0.76
C HIS A 362 -16.43 -12.35 0.35
N ALA A 363 -16.95 -13.24 1.21
CA ALA A 363 -16.16 -13.86 2.27
C ALA A 363 -14.97 -14.65 1.70
N ARG A 364 -15.17 -15.42 0.62
CA ARG A 364 -14.10 -16.22 0.02
C ARG A 364 -13.03 -15.36 -0.67
N LEU A 365 -13.42 -14.26 -1.32
CA LEU A 365 -12.50 -13.28 -1.89
C LEU A 365 -11.65 -12.62 -0.79
N ARG A 366 -12.25 -12.23 0.33
CA ARG A 366 -11.50 -11.72 1.50
C ARG A 366 -10.47 -12.71 2.00
N THR A 367 -10.86 -13.97 2.17
CA THR A 367 -9.94 -15.03 2.61
C THR A 367 -8.82 -15.27 1.61
N ALA A 368 -9.06 -15.14 0.30
CA ALA A 368 -8.00 -15.27 -0.70
C ALA A 368 -6.98 -14.11 -0.63
N VAL A 369 -7.45 -12.88 -0.37
CA VAL A 369 -6.58 -11.70 -0.24
C VAL A 369 -5.78 -11.74 1.08
N LEU A 370 -6.47 -12.02 2.20
CA LEU A 370 -5.92 -11.90 3.55
C LEU A 370 -5.30 -13.20 4.08
N GLY A 371 -5.63 -14.34 3.47
CA GLY A 371 -5.43 -15.65 4.07
C GLY A 371 -6.46 -15.98 5.14
N GLU A 372 -6.28 -17.11 5.82
CA GLU A 372 -7.05 -17.44 7.01
C GLU A 372 -6.85 -16.38 8.10
N PRO A 373 -7.90 -15.99 8.85
CA PRO A 373 -7.77 -15.02 9.94
C PRO A 373 -6.82 -15.56 11.00
N ALA A 374 -5.57 -15.10 10.95
CA ALA A 374 -4.61 -15.37 12.00
C ALA A 374 -5.07 -14.64 13.27
N ALA A 375 -5.20 -15.38 14.37
CA ALA A 375 -5.51 -14.80 15.66
C ALA A 375 -4.36 -13.89 16.10
N GLY A 376 -4.61 -12.57 16.12
CA GLY A 376 -3.70 -11.58 16.68
C GLY A 376 -2.76 -10.92 15.69
N GLU A 377 -2.66 -9.59 15.84
CA GLU A 377 -1.67 -8.70 15.21
C GLU A 377 -1.95 -8.23 13.78
N GLY A 378 -2.95 -7.35 13.70
CA GLY A 378 -2.84 -6.03 13.06
C GLY A 378 -2.20 -5.99 11.69
N GLU A 379 -2.97 -6.34 10.67
CA GLU A 379 -2.65 -6.11 9.26
C GLU A 379 -2.30 -4.63 9.04
N PHE A 380 -1.06 -4.37 8.66
CA PHE A 380 -0.57 -3.08 8.17
C PHE A 380 -0.35 -3.17 6.66
N THR A 381 -0.33 -2.06 5.94
CA THR A 381 0.06 -2.09 4.51
C THR A 381 1.57 -2.20 4.38
N ALA A 382 2.03 -2.87 3.32
CA ALA A 382 3.44 -3.02 3.01
C ALA A 382 3.69 -2.99 1.50
N ARG A 383 4.95 -2.87 1.09
CA ARG A 383 5.38 -2.75 -0.31
C ARG A 383 6.36 -3.85 -0.67
N ALA A 384 6.54 -4.08 -1.98
CA ALA A 384 7.51 -5.04 -2.50
C ALA A 384 8.92 -4.83 -1.92
N ARG A 385 9.38 -3.59 -1.79
CA ARG A 385 10.69 -3.27 -1.19
C ARG A 385 10.83 -3.75 0.25
N HIS A 386 9.73 -3.74 1.03
CA HIS A 386 9.75 -4.22 2.41
C HIS A 386 9.92 -5.73 2.44
N VAL A 387 9.16 -6.45 1.60
CA VAL A 387 9.27 -7.91 1.47
C VAL A 387 10.67 -8.31 1.00
N GLU A 388 11.24 -7.59 0.04
CA GLU A 388 12.59 -7.84 -0.47
C GLU A 388 13.66 -7.63 0.61
N ALA A 389 13.60 -6.52 1.35
CA ALA A 389 14.52 -6.22 2.44
C ALA A 389 14.45 -7.25 3.57
N LEU A 390 13.23 -7.63 3.99
CA LEU A 390 13.03 -8.70 4.99
C LEU A 390 13.50 -10.06 4.46
N GLY A 391 13.32 -10.35 3.18
CA GLY A 391 13.81 -11.56 2.53
C GLY A 391 15.34 -11.64 2.48
N ARG A 392 16.02 -10.53 2.17
CA ARG A 392 17.48 -10.43 2.29
C ARG A 392 17.94 -10.67 3.73
N ALA A 393 17.31 -9.99 4.69
CA ALA A 393 17.60 -10.19 6.11
C ALA A 393 17.44 -11.66 6.52
N ALA A 394 16.40 -12.33 6.04
CA ALA A 394 16.18 -13.75 6.32
C ALA A 394 17.32 -14.63 5.78
N GLY A 395 17.73 -14.42 4.53
CA GLY A 395 18.88 -15.12 3.95
C GLY A 395 20.18 -14.92 4.75
N HIS A 396 20.41 -13.70 5.26
CA HIS A 396 21.58 -13.43 6.10
C HIS A 396 21.47 -14.04 7.50
N LEU A 397 20.27 -14.14 8.09
CA LEU A 397 20.09 -14.86 9.36
C LEU A 397 20.27 -16.37 9.23
N GLU A 398 19.91 -16.95 8.08
CA GLU A 398 20.26 -18.35 7.78
C GLU A 398 21.78 -18.52 7.71
N ALA A 399 22.47 -17.67 6.95
CA ALA A 399 23.93 -17.70 6.87
C ALA A 399 24.61 -17.52 8.24
N ALA A 400 24.07 -16.64 9.09
CA ALA A 400 24.56 -16.46 10.46
C ALA A 400 24.38 -17.73 11.31
N ALA A 401 23.27 -18.45 11.13
CA ALA A 401 22.99 -19.68 11.86
C ALA A 401 23.92 -20.82 11.43
N ASP A 402 24.15 -20.96 10.12
CA ASP A 402 25.09 -21.93 9.56
C ASP A 402 26.53 -21.64 10.03
N ALA A 403 26.94 -20.36 10.02
CA ALA A 403 28.25 -19.94 10.51
C ALA A 403 28.42 -20.20 12.00
N LEU A 404 27.40 -19.92 12.81
CA LEU A 404 27.42 -20.20 14.25
C LEU A 404 27.52 -21.70 14.54
N ALA A 405 26.79 -22.54 13.80
CA ALA A 405 26.86 -23.99 13.93
C ALA A 405 28.22 -24.55 13.49
N GLY A 406 28.91 -23.87 12.57
CA GLY A 406 30.28 -24.18 12.16
C GLY A 406 31.37 -23.51 13.00
N GLU A 407 31.02 -22.91 14.14
CA GLU A 407 31.93 -22.18 15.05
C GLU A 407 32.68 -21.01 14.39
N ALA A 408 32.18 -20.48 13.28
CA ALA A 408 32.76 -19.35 12.54
C ALA A 408 32.16 -18.02 13.00
N LEU A 409 32.55 -17.56 14.19
CA LEU A 409 31.96 -16.38 14.84
C LEU A 409 32.13 -15.07 14.06
N ASP A 410 33.27 -14.87 13.39
CA ASP A 410 33.50 -13.70 12.52
C ASP A 410 32.47 -13.63 11.39
N LEU A 411 32.19 -14.78 10.76
CA LEU A 411 31.21 -14.88 9.67
C LEU A 411 29.78 -14.70 10.19
N ALA A 412 29.48 -15.22 11.38
CA ALA A 412 28.19 -15.01 12.02
C ALA A 412 27.96 -13.53 12.36
N ALA A 413 28.95 -12.85 12.95
CA ALA A 413 28.90 -11.43 13.29
C ALA A 413 28.73 -10.55 12.05
N GLU A 414 29.46 -10.85 10.96
CA GLU A 414 29.32 -10.14 9.70
C GLU A 414 27.95 -10.37 9.04
N ALA A 415 27.45 -11.61 9.02
CA ALA A 415 26.12 -11.91 8.50
C ALA A 415 25.01 -11.17 9.28
N LEU A 416 25.13 -11.09 10.62
CA LEU A 416 24.23 -10.32 11.47
C LEU A 416 24.29 -8.80 11.17
N ARG A 417 25.48 -8.26 10.91
CA ARG A 417 25.67 -6.85 10.51
C ARG A 417 24.94 -6.54 9.21
N VAL A 418 25.06 -7.41 8.20
CA VAL A 418 24.38 -7.25 6.90
C VAL A 418 22.87 -7.42 7.04
N ALA A 419 22.40 -8.39 7.83
CA ALA A 419 20.98 -8.56 8.14
C ALA A 419 20.38 -7.31 8.79
N HIS A 420 21.08 -6.73 9.78
CA HIS A 420 20.68 -5.49 10.44
C HIS A 420 20.61 -4.32 9.45
N GLY A 421 21.59 -4.18 8.55
CA GLY A 421 21.58 -3.18 7.49
C GLY A 421 20.34 -3.28 6.59
N ALA A 422 19.98 -4.49 6.15
CA ALA A 422 18.80 -4.74 5.34
C ALA A 422 17.49 -4.36 6.06
N LEU A 423 17.40 -4.58 7.39
CA LEU A 423 16.26 -4.09 8.18
C LEU A 423 16.22 -2.56 8.26
N GLY A 424 17.37 -1.89 8.39
CA GLY A 424 17.48 -0.42 8.44
C GLY A 424 17.02 0.30 7.17
N GLU A 425 17.09 -0.36 6.01
CA GLU A 425 16.56 0.17 4.74
C GLU A 425 15.02 0.30 4.74
N VAL A 426 14.32 -0.46 5.59
CA VAL A 426 12.86 -0.42 5.68
C VAL A 426 12.39 0.90 6.29
N THR A 427 12.99 1.29 7.41
CA THR A 427 12.68 2.52 8.17
C THR A 427 13.43 3.74 7.64
N GLY A 428 14.43 3.56 6.77
CA GLY A 428 15.21 4.64 6.17
C GLY A 428 16.37 5.13 7.04
N GLN A 429 16.83 4.32 8.00
CA GLN A 429 17.98 4.62 8.85
C GLN A 429 19.32 4.46 8.12
N VAL A 430 19.35 3.79 6.96
CA VAL A 430 20.55 3.57 6.13
C VAL A 430 20.26 3.89 4.65
N GLY A 431 21.10 4.72 4.03
CA GLY A 431 21.28 4.77 2.56
C GLY A 431 20.12 5.34 1.71
N ALA A 432 19.40 6.36 2.18
CA ALA A 432 18.13 6.77 1.57
C ALA A 432 18.24 7.69 0.32
N ASP A 433 19.34 8.38 0.05
CA ASP A 433 19.36 9.53 -0.89
C ASP A 433 18.83 9.23 -2.30
N GLU A 434 19.11 8.05 -2.88
CA GLU A 434 18.67 7.69 -4.24
C GLU A 434 17.22 7.13 -4.26
N LEU A 435 16.77 6.52 -3.16
CA LEU A 435 15.43 5.94 -3.01
C LEU A 435 14.35 7.01 -2.72
N LEU A 436 14.71 8.07 -2.01
CA LEU A 436 13.78 9.13 -1.60
C LEU A 436 13.12 9.81 -2.81
N GLY A 437 13.92 10.20 -3.81
CA GLY A 437 13.41 10.86 -5.01
C GLY A 437 12.36 10.02 -5.76
N HIS A 438 12.61 8.72 -5.89
CA HIS A 438 11.68 7.81 -6.57
C HIS A 438 10.40 7.55 -5.73
N ILE A 439 10.52 7.45 -4.40
CA ILE A 439 9.36 7.23 -3.52
C ILE A 439 8.44 8.45 -3.51
N PHE A 440 8.99 9.65 -3.26
CA PHE A 440 8.19 10.87 -3.12
C PHE A 440 7.66 11.42 -4.45
N SER A 441 8.32 11.13 -5.58
CA SER A 441 7.80 11.51 -6.91
C SER A 441 6.43 10.88 -7.24
N ARG A 442 6.06 9.79 -6.57
CA ARG A 442 4.77 9.09 -6.74
C ARG A 442 3.66 9.64 -5.85
N PHE A 443 3.95 10.63 -4.99
CA PHE A 443 2.97 11.28 -4.13
C PHE A 443 2.29 12.43 -4.88
N CYS A 444 1.14 12.88 -4.38
CA CYS A 444 0.48 14.07 -4.91
C CYS A 444 1.27 15.34 -4.57
N ILE A 445 1.08 16.41 -5.35
CA ILE A 445 1.57 17.74 -4.98
C ILE A 445 0.73 18.27 -3.80
N GLY A 446 1.39 18.85 -2.77
CA GLY A 446 0.72 19.37 -1.56
C GLY A 446 0.71 18.44 -0.36
N LYS A 447 1.23 17.23 -0.50
CA LYS A 447 1.55 16.29 0.59
C LYS A 447 2.84 15.60 0.30
#